data_AF-A0A1I3RSJ1-F1
#
_entry.id   AF-A0A1I3RSJ1-F1
#
_cell.length_a   1.000
_cell.length_b   1.000
_cell.length_c   1.000
_cell.angle_alpha   90.00
_cell.angle_beta   90.00
_cell.angle_gamma   90.00
#
_symmetry.space_group_name_H-M   'P 1'
#
loop_
_entity.id
_entity.type
_entity.pdbx_description
1 polymer ?
#
loop_
_entity_poly.entity_id
_entity_poly.type
_entity_poly.pdbx_seq_one_letter_code
_entity_poly.pdbx_strand_id
1 'polypeptide(L)'
;MTAGTVQALVVCSTASGAVTSAGGPVSCGTDAKGNPLYLSTVQAYVVDPASAGYFDAIATPFDYTQAFGFWSVAFTSVVGLYFACLGIGTVVNFLRRA
;
A
#
# COMPACT_ATOMS: atom_id res chain seq x y z
N MET A 1 5.14 -7.15 12.11
CA MET A 1 5.12 -5.68 12.23
C MET A 1 3.67 -5.28 12.39
N THR A 2 3.27 -4.72 13.53
CA THR A 2 1.90 -4.23 13.74
C THR A 2 1.69 -3.00 12.88
N ALA A 3 0.88 -3.11 11.82
CA ALA A 3 0.75 -2.06 10.81
C ALA A 3 -0.04 -0.83 11.27
N GLY A 4 -0.71 -0.92 12.42
CA GLY A 4 -1.45 0.16 13.07
C GLY A 4 -2.22 -0.34 14.29
N THR A 5 -2.94 0.57 14.94
CA THR A 5 -3.87 0.25 16.04
C THR A 5 -5.22 0.91 15.80
N VAL A 6 -6.30 0.28 16.29
CA VAL A 6 -7.61 0.93 16.32
C VAL A 6 -7.64 1.87 17.52
N GLN A 7 -7.91 3.15 17.28
CA GLN A 7 -8.01 4.15 18.34
C GLN A 7 -9.35 4.88 18.24
N ALA A 8 -9.88 5.25 19.42
CA ALA A 8 -11.01 6.14 19.52
C ALA A 8 -10.50 7.58 19.36
N LEU A 9 -10.88 8.22 18.28
CA LEU A 9 -10.54 9.61 17.99
C LEU A 9 -11.75 10.50 18.25
N VAL A 10 -11.47 11.69 18.76
CA VAL A 10 -12.47 12.74 18.94
C VAL A 10 -12.45 13.61 17.69
N VAL A 11 -13.58 13.69 17.00
CA VAL A 11 -13.74 14.46 15.76
C VAL A 11 -14.93 15.40 15.87
N CYS A 12 -14.90 16.46 15.07
CA CYS A 12 -16.05 17.33 14.86
C CYS A 12 -16.96 16.76 13.80
N SER A 13 -18.20 16.46 14.14
CA SER A 13 -19.20 15.98 13.18
C SER A 13 -20.55 16.63 13.39
N THR A 14 -21.43 16.46 12.39
CA THR A 14 -22.81 16.96 12.41
C THR A 14 -23.75 16.03 13.17
N ALA A 15 -23.25 14.89 13.68
CA ALA A 15 -24.02 14.02 14.55
C ALA A 15 -24.19 14.68 15.92
N SER A 16 -25.40 14.60 16.48
CA SER A 16 -25.72 15.10 17.82
C SER A 16 -24.70 14.56 18.83
N GLY A 17 -23.95 15.49 19.43
CA GLY A 17 -22.69 15.22 20.14
C GLY A 17 -22.76 14.06 21.14
N ALA A 18 -22.02 12.99 20.83
CA ALA A 18 -21.83 11.85 21.72
C ALA A 18 -20.96 12.21 22.94
N VAL A 19 -20.20 13.32 22.85
CA VAL A 19 -19.36 13.83 23.93
C VAL A 19 -20.04 15.03 24.58
N THR A 20 -20.44 14.85 25.84
CA THR A 20 -21.05 15.89 26.66
C THR A 20 -20.09 16.36 27.75
N SER A 21 -20.12 17.65 28.05
CA SER A 21 -19.45 18.25 29.22
C SER A 21 -20.46 19.12 29.95
N ALA A 22 -20.52 19.00 31.28
CA ALA A 22 -21.49 19.72 32.12
C ALA A 22 -22.96 19.57 31.67
N GLY A 23 -23.35 18.42 31.13
CA GLY A 23 -24.74 18.11 30.77
C GLY A 23 -25.20 18.57 29.38
N GLY A 24 -24.30 19.12 28.55
CA GLY A 24 -24.60 19.51 27.17
C GLY A 24 -23.55 19.01 26.17
N PRO A 25 -23.89 18.91 24.87
CA PRO A 25 -22.94 18.53 23.83
C PRO A 25 -21.86 19.61 23.67
N VAL A 26 -20.60 19.19 23.55
CA VAL A 26 -19.49 20.14 23.35
C VAL A 26 -19.46 20.58 21.90
N SER A 27 -19.67 21.88 21.66
CA SER A 27 -19.55 22.47 20.31
C SER A 27 -18.09 22.65 19.94
N CYS A 28 -17.77 22.37 18.69
CA CYS A 28 -16.45 22.67 18.12
C CYS A 28 -16.50 23.62 16.92
N GLY A 29 -17.53 24.47 16.85
CA GLY A 29 -17.68 25.50 15.84
C GLY A 29 -18.72 25.15 14.77
N THR A 30 -18.57 25.72 13.59
CA THR A 30 -19.50 25.56 12.45
C THR A 30 -18.79 25.07 11.21
N ASP A 31 -19.50 24.31 10.36
CA ASP A 31 -18.98 23.91 9.06
C ASP A 31 -18.87 25.11 8.09
N ALA A 32 -18.34 24.88 6.90
CA ALA A 32 -18.22 25.91 5.86
C ALA A 32 -19.56 26.50 5.39
N LYS A 33 -20.70 25.90 5.75
CA LYS A 33 -22.06 26.34 5.44
C LYS A 33 -22.78 26.96 6.65
N GLY A 34 -22.11 27.07 7.80
CA GLY A 34 -22.66 27.64 9.04
C GLY A 34 -23.45 26.66 9.91
N ASN A 35 -23.45 25.35 9.61
CA ASN A 35 -24.13 24.35 10.45
C ASN A 35 -23.29 24.05 11.70
N PRO A 36 -23.90 23.88 12.89
CA PRO A 36 -23.18 23.60 14.12
C PRO A 36 -22.54 22.19 14.09
N LEU A 37 -21.27 22.12 14.47
CA LEU A 37 -20.53 20.88 14.67
C LEU A 37 -20.38 20.60 16.17
N TYR A 38 -20.48 19.33 16.53
CA TYR A 38 -20.31 18.85 17.89
C TYR A 38 -19.21 17.78 17.95
N LEU A 39 -18.60 17.63 19.12
CA LEU A 39 -17.64 16.56 19.36
C LEU A 39 -18.36 15.21 19.31
N SER A 40 -17.78 14.30 18.53
CA SER A 40 -18.19 12.91 18.43
C SER A 40 -16.97 12.00 18.46
N THR A 41 -17.12 10.82 19.04
CA THR A 41 -16.08 9.80 19.07
C THR A 41 -16.27 8.83 17.91
N VAL A 42 -15.23 8.68 17.08
CA VAL A 42 -15.20 7.70 16.00
C VAL A 42 -14.06 6.73 16.23
N GLN A 43 -14.26 5.47 15.86
CA GLN A 43 -13.15 4.53 15.77
C GLN A 43 -12.49 4.66 14.41
N ALA A 44 -11.18 4.88 14.39
CA ALA A 44 -10.41 4.86 13.15
C ALA A 44 -9.14 4.02 13.31
N TYR A 45 -8.63 3.57 12.17
CA TYR A 45 -7.35 2.90 12.08
C TYR A 45 -6.25 3.96 12.06
N VAL A 46 -5.44 3.98 13.12
CA VAL A 46 -4.26 4.83 13.18
C VAL A 46 -3.08 4.01 12.64
N VAL A 47 -2.56 4.46 11.51
CA VAL A 47 -1.43 3.86 10.82
C VAL A 47 -0.13 4.41 11.42
N ASP A 48 0.83 3.53 11.67
CA ASP A 48 2.18 3.93 12.07
C ASP A 48 2.86 4.66 10.90
N PRO A 49 3.42 5.87 11.07
CA PRO A 49 4.15 6.55 10.00
C PRO A 49 5.28 5.69 9.41
N ALA A 50 5.88 4.77 10.18
CA ALA A 50 6.88 3.84 9.67
C ALA A 50 6.32 2.82 8.65
N SER A 51 5.01 2.53 8.69
CA SER A 51 4.34 1.64 7.75
C SER A 51 3.68 2.37 6.58
N ALA A 52 3.75 3.71 6.51
CA ALA A 52 3.14 4.51 5.45
C ALA A 52 3.56 4.05 4.04
N GLY A 53 4.86 3.81 3.81
CA GLY A 53 5.35 3.35 2.51
C GLY A 53 4.82 1.98 2.07
N TYR A 54 4.45 1.11 3.01
CA TYR A 54 3.81 -0.18 2.69
C TYR A 54 2.37 0.05 2.22
N PHE A 55 1.63 0.93 2.87
CA PHE A 55 0.26 1.26 2.47
C PHE A 55 0.21 2.00 1.14
N ASP A 56 1.12 2.95 0.92
CA ASP A 56 1.23 3.65 -0.36
C ASP A 56 1.53 2.67 -1.50
N ALA A 57 2.42 1.71 -1.29
CA ALA A 57 2.75 0.69 -2.29
C ALA A 57 1.58 -0.28 -2.60
N ILE A 58 0.68 -0.54 -1.65
CA ILE A 58 -0.53 -1.36 -1.90
C ILE A 58 -1.65 -0.52 -2.53
N ALA A 59 -1.72 0.77 -2.20
CA ALA A 59 -2.73 1.67 -2.73
C ALA A 59 -2.48 2.03 -4.20
N THR A 60 -1.24 1.90 -4.68
CA THR A 60 -0.92 2.09 -6.10
C THR A 60 -1.48 0.96 -6.96
N PRO A 61 -2.15 1.26 -8.09
CA PRO A 61 -2.54 0.26 -9.07
C PRO A 61 -1.34 -0.55 -9.56
N PHE A 62 -1.54 -1.84 -9.84
CA PHE A 62 -0.48 -2.69 -10.37
C PHE A 62 -0.02 -2.19 -11.75
N ASP A 63 1.27 -1.85 -11.86
CA ASP A 63 1.87 -1.40 -13.12
C ASP A 63 2.24 -2.59 -14.01
N TYR A 64 1.36 -2.89 -14.96
CA TYR A 64 1.57 -3.94 -15.95
C TYR A 64 2.77 -3.69 -16.86
N THR A 65 3.16 -2.43 -17.10
CA THR A 65 4.30 -2.09 -17.95
C THR A 65 5.59 -2.48 -17.27
N GLN A 66 5.73 -2.10 -16.00
CA GLN A 66 6.88 -2.47 -15.20
C GLN A 66 6.92 -4.00 -14.97
N ALA A 67 5.78 -4.61 -14.65
CA ALA A 67 5.69 -6.06 -14.46
C ALA A 67 6.09 -6.84 -15.72
N PHE A 68 5.65 -6.37 -16.90
CA PHE A 68 6.06 -6.94 -18.19
C PHE A 68 7.57 -6.87 -18.40
N GLY A 69 8.19 -5.73 -18.06
CA GLY A 69 9.64 -5.56 -18.15
C GLY A 69 10.40 -6.56 -17.28
N PHE A 70 10.01 -6.67 -16.00
CA PHE A 70 10.64 -7.61 -15.07
C PHE A 70 10.48 -9.07 -15.51
N TRP A 71 9.27 -9.47 -15.90
CA TRP A 71 9.02 -10.83 -16.40
C TRP A 71 9.80 -11.14 -17.67
N SER A 72 9.87 -10.18 -18.59
CA SER A 72 10.59 -10.36 -19.85
C SER A 72 12.08 -10.54 -19.62
N VAL A 73 12.69 -9.72 -18.77
CA VAL A 73 14.13 -9.83 -18.44
C VAL A 73 14.43 -11.15 -17.72
N ALA A 74 13.61 -11.53 -16.73
CA ALA A 74 13.77 -12.79 -16.03
C ALA A 74 13.67 -13.99 -16.99
N PHE A 75 12.63 -14.04 -17.81
CA PHE A 75 12.43 -15.12 -18.78
C PHE A 75 13.58 -15.21 -19.80
N THR A 76 13.95 -14.08 -20.42
CA THR A 76 15.04 -14.03 -21.41
C THR A 76 16.39 -14.39 -20.81
N SER A 77 16.65 -14.06 -19.55
CA SER A 77 17.89 -14.45 -18.87
C SER A 77 18.02 -15.97 -18.75
N VAL A 78 16.95 -16.67 -18.35
CA VAL A 78 16.94 -18.13 -18.19
C VAL A 78 17.07 -18.82 -19.54
N VAL A 79 16.28 -18.40 -20.52
CA VAL A 79 16.31 -18.97 -21.88
C VAL A 79 17.65 -18.69 -22.56
N GLY A 80 18.20 -17.49 -22.40
CA GLY A 80 19.49 -17.10 -22.93
C GLY A 80 20.63 -17.95 -22.37
N LEU A 81 20.66 -18.14 -21.05
CA LEU A 81 21.63 -19.04 -20.40
C LEU A 81 21.48 -20.48 -20.88
N TYR A 82 20.24 -20.98 -21.03
CA TYR A 82 19.99 -22.32 -21.55
C TYR A 82 20.60 -22.52 -22.94
N PHE A 83 20.32 -21.61 -23.88
CA PHE A 83 20.86 -21.71 -25.24
C PHE A 83 22.38 -21.49 -25.30
N ALA A 84 22.93 -20.63 -24.45
CA ALA A 84 24.38 -20.45 -24.35
C ALA A 84 25.07 -21.75 -23.89
N CYS A 85 24.58 -22.37 -22.83
CA CYS A 85 25.08 -23.66 -22.35
C CYS A 85 24.94 -24.76 -23.40
N LEU A 86 23.79 -24.81 -24.09
CA LEU A 86 23.54 -25.78 -25.14
C LEU A 86 24.51 -25.59 -26.32
N GLY A 87 24.73 -24.34 -26.77
CA GLY A 87 25.66 -24.01 -27.84
C GLY A 87 27.12 -24.33 -27.50
N ILE A 88 27.55 -24.07 -26.26
CA ILE A 88 28.89 -24.50 -25.80
C ILE A 88 28.99 -26.03 -25.84
N GLY A 89 27.95 -26.74 -25.38
CA GLY A 89 27.90 -28.19 -25.41
C GLY A 89 27.98 -28.79 -26.82
N THR A 90 27.32 -28.16 -27.81
CA THR A 90 27.39 -28.64 -29.21
C THR A 90 28.78 -28.46 -29.81
N VAL A 91 29.42 -27.31 -29.58
CA VAL A 91 30.78 -27.03 -30.07
C VAL A 91 31.80 -27.99 -29.46
N VAL A 92 31.75 -28.21 -28.15
CA VAL A 92 32.65 -29.15 -27.46
C VAL A 92 32.47 -30.58 -27.97
N ASN A 93 31.23 -31.01 -28.20
CA ASN A 93 30.97 -32.34 -28.76
C ASN A 93 31.45 -32.50 -30.20
N PHE A 94 31.37 -31.45 -31.02
CA PHE A 94 31.92 -31.45 -32.37
C PHE A 94 33.44 -31.60 -32.34
N LEU A 95 34.13 -30.82 -31.50
CA LEU A 95 35.59 -30.90 -31.34
C LEU A 95 36.05 -32.26 -30.81
N ARG A 96 35.27 -32.95 -29.97
CA ARG A 96 35.61 -34.28 -29.47
C ARG A 96 35.51 -35.37 -30.54
N ARG A 97 34.72 -35.15 -31.59
CA ARG A 97 34.45 -36.13 -32.66
C ARG A 97 35.28 -35.91 -33.92
N ALA A 98 35.92 -34.75 -34.05
CA ALA A 98 36.90 -34.45 -35.10
C ALA A 98 38.29 -35.01 -34.72
#